data_AF-A0A957DYD5-F1
#
_entry.id   AF-A0A957DYD5-F1
#
_cell.length_a   1.000
_cell.length_b   1.000
_cell.length_c   1.000
_cell.angle_alpha   90.00
_cell.angle_beta   90.00
_cell.angle_gamma   90.00
#
_symmetry.space_group_name_H-M   'P 1'
#
loop_
_entity.id
_entity.type
_entity.pdbx_description
1 polymer ?
#
loop_
_entity_poly.entity_id
_entity_poly.type
_entity_poly.pdbx_seq_one_letter_code
_entity_poly.pdbx_strand_id
1 'polypeptide(L)'
;AIAHNSSFNIIHRDTIFKVDLFVPPPRPFLQSQFGRAQRQTFTFATEVSAKFATPEDTILAKLEWYRLGGETSDQQWRDILGVVKTRADDLDLAYLRQWANTLGLTDLLERALGSSSRSSTFLKS
;
A
#
# COMPACT_ATOMS: atom_id res chain seq x y z
N ALA A 1 19.65 16.02 1.14
CA ALA A 1 18.53 15.11 0.82
C ALA A 1 17.97 14.46 2.09
N ILE A 2 18.76 13.75 2.91
CA ILE A 2 18.27 13.15 4.18
C ILE A 2 17.90 14.21 5.23
N ALA A 3 18.59 15.36 5.25
CA ALA A 3 18.33 16.45 6.20
C ALA A 3 17.04 17.27 5.93
N HIS A 4 16.35 17.03 4.80
CA HIS A 4 15.23 17.90 4.35
C HIS A 4 13.92 17.16 4.09
N ASN A 5 13.76 15.88 4.50
CA ASN A 5 12.55 15.09 4.22
C ASN A 5 12.07 15.14 2.76
N SER A 6 13.01 15.24 1.82
CA SER A 6 12.69 15.41 0.40
C SER A 6 12.64 14.06 -0.29
N SER A 7 11.52 13.74 -0.94
CA SER A 7 11.36 12.57 -1.79
C SER A 7 12.17 12.72 -3.08
N PHE A 8 12.90 11.68 -3.51
CA PHE A 8 13.71 11.71 -4.72
C PHE A 8 13.68 10.37 -5.47
N ASN A 9 13.90 10.43 -6.78
CA ASN A 9 13.91 9.25 -7.63
C ASN A 9 15.34 8.85 -7.97
N ILE A 10 15.66 7.57 -7.83
CA ILE A 10 16.88 6.97 -8.39
C ILE A 10 16.46 6.23 -9.65
N ILE A 11 17.03 6.64 -10.79
CA ILE A 11 16.79 5.98 -12.09
C ILE A 11 18.09 5.36 -12.55
N HIS A 12 18.13 4.03 -12.61
CA HIS A 12 19.22 3.30 -13.22
C HIS A 12 18.93 3.13 -14.71
N ARG A 13 19.62 3.91 -15.55
CA ARG A 13 19.31 4.06 -16.98
C ARG A 13 19.55 2.78 -17.80
N ASP A 14 20.55 1.98 -17.44
CA ASP A 14 20.93 0.79 -18.22
C ASP A 14 19.92 -0.35 -18.09
N THR A 15 19.13 -0.37 -17.01
CA THR A 15 18.09 -1.39 -16.75
C THR A 15 16.69 -0.81 -16.76
N ILE A 16 16.53 0.49 -16.98
CA ILE A 16 15.25 1.23 -16.85
C ILE A 16 14.60 0.96 -15.47
N PHE A 17 15.43 0.76 -14.43
CA PHE A 17 14.95 0.49 -13.08
C PHE A 17 14.79 1.80 -12.32
N LYS A 18 13.60 2.03 -11.74
CA LYS A 18 13.29 3.23 -10.97
C LYS A 18 12.98 2.86 -9.53
N VAL A 19 13.61 3.58 -8.60
CA VAL A 19 13.29 3.54 -7.18
C VAL A 19 12.79 4.91 -6.77
N ASP A 20 11.55 4.97 -6.29
CA ASP A 20 10.96 6.16 -5.69
C ASP A 20 11.25 6.16 -4.18
N LEU A 21 12.07 7.08 -3.68
CA LEU A 21 12.32 7.28 -2.25
C LEU A 21 11.42 8.39 -1.73
N PHE A 22 10.49 8.05 -0.83
CA PHE A 22 9.60 9.01 -0.20
C PHE A 22 9.94 9.14 1.30
N VAL A 23 10.23 10.36 1.77
CA VAL A 23 10.49 10.63 3.19
C VAL A 23 9.33 11.47 3.74
N PRO A 24 8.22 10.84 4.15
CA PRO A 24 7.09 11.57 4.69
C PRO A 24 7.49 12.29 5.99
N PRO A 25 6.89 13.46 6.29
CA PRO A 25 7.03 14.06 7.61
C PRO A 25 6.53 13.08 8.68
N PRO A 26 7.11 13.11 9.89
CA PRO A 26 6.70 12.21 10.97
C PRO A 26 5.22 12.42 11.28
N ARG A 27 4.43 11.36 11.13
CA ARG A 27 3.00 11.31 11.43
C ARG A 27 2.68 10.02 12.19
N PRO A 28 1.61 9.97 13.00
CA PRO A 28 1.25 8.77 13.76
C PRO A 28 1.18 7.49 12.90
N PHE A 29 0.67 7.61 11.67
CA PHE A 29 0.62 6.49 10.73
C PHE A 29 2.01 5.96 10.37
N LEU A 30 2.99 6.85 10.16
CA LEU A 30 4.36 6.47 9.83
C LEU A 30 5.03 5.68 10.97
N GLN A 31 4.79 6.07 12.22
CA GLN A 31 5.29 5.31 13.38
C GLN A 31 4.66 3.91 13.45
N SER A 32 3.35 3.79 13.18
CA SER A 32 2.67 2.49 13.10
C SER A 32 3.26 1.62 12.00
N GLN A 33 3.47 2.17 10.80
CA GLN A 33 4.10 1.47 9.67
C GLN A 33 5.49 0.94 10.02
N PHE A 34 6.34 1.76 10.65
CA PHE A 34 7.68 1.33 11.06
C PHE A 34 7.66 0.26 12.18
N GLY A 35 6.68 0.34 13.10
CA GLY A 35 6.51 -0.66 14.16
C GLY A 35 6.03 -2.01 13.64
N ARG A 36 5.24 -2.03 12.56
CA ARG A 36 4.71 -3.26 11.95
C ARG A 36 5.53 -3.79 10.79
N ALA A 37 6.52 -3.03 10.29
CA ALA A 37 7.30 -3.42 9.14
C ALA A 37 8.00 -4.77 9.36
N GLN A 38 7.69 -5.74 8.50
CA GLN A 38 8.17 -7.10 8.63
C GLN A 38 9.50 -7.25 7.89
N ARG A 39 10.47 -7.91 8.53
CA ARG A 39 11.73 -8.26 7.87
C ARG A 39 11.43 -9.39 6.88
N GLN A 40 11.57 -9.12 5.59
CA GLN A 40 11.58 -10.16 4.58
C GLN A 40 13.00 -10.31 4.04
N THR A 41 13.40 -11.57 3.92
CA THR A 41 14.68 -11.96 3.34
C THR A 41 14.40 -12.54 1.96
N PHE A 42 15.09 -12.01 0.96
CA PHE A 42 15.05 -12.51 -0.40
C PHE A 42 16.42 -13.06 -0.76
N THR A 43 16.44 -14.28 -1.27
CA THR A 43 17.65 -14.92 -1.78
C THR A 43 17.74 -14.64 -3.29
N PHE A 44 18.61 -13.71 -3.66
CA PHE A 44 19.02 -13.48 -5.05
C PHE A 44 20.43 -14.10 -5.24
N ALA A 45 21.33 -13.41 -5.96
CA ALA A 45 22.76 -13.77 -5.98
C ALA A 45 23.45 -13.58 -4.61
N THR A 46 22.88 -12.70 -3.78
CA THR A 46 23.27 -12.47 -2.39
C THR A 46 22.01 -12.39 -1.53
N GLU A 47 22.10 -12.75 -0.26
CA GLU A 47 20.99 -12.65 0.68
C GLU A 47 20.74 -11.17 1.04
N VAL A 48 19.55 -10.66 0.70
CA VAL A 48 19.14 -9.29 1.01
C VAL A 48 17.96 -9.34 1.96
N SER A 49 18.08 -8.65 3.10
CA SER A 49 16.98 -8.51 4.05
C SER A 49 16.61 -7.05 4.20
N ALA A 50 15.32 -6.75 4.06
CA ALA A 50 14.78 -5.41 4.24
C ALA A 50 13.46 -5.47 5.03
N LYS A 51 13.10 -4.35 5.65
CA LYS A 51 11.81 -4.19 6.31
C LYS A 51 10.78 -3.73 5.28
N PHE A 52 9.73 -4.51 5.09
CA PHE A 52 8.65 -4.22 4.16
C PHE A 52 7.40 -3.79 4.92
N ALA A 53 6.62 -2.89 4.31
CA ALA A 53 5.32 -2.50 4.82
C ALA A 53 4.38 -3.71 4.83
N THR A 54 3.45 -3.73 5.78
CA THR A 54 2.41 -4.76 5.82
C THR A 54 1.47 -4.65 4.62
N PRO A 55 0.72 -5.71 4.27
CA PRO A 55 -0.32 -5.64 3.25
C PRO A 55 -1.34 -4.52 3.54
N GLU A 56 -1.73 -4.33 4.79
CA GLU A 56 -2.65 -3.29 5.24
C GLU A 56 -2.09 -1.89 4.99
N ASP A 57 -0.84 -1.67 5.39
CA ASP A 57 -0.16 -0.39 5.17
C ASP A 57 0.01 -0.10 3.68
N THR A 58 0.22 -1.13 2.87
CA THR A 58 0.30 -1.02 1.40
C THR A 58 -1.04 -0.60 0.79
N ILE A 59 -2.16 -1.18 1.28
CA ILE A 59 -3.51 -0.79 0.85
C ILE A 59 -3.79 0.67 1.21
N LEU A 60 -3.54 1.07 2.46
CA LEU A 60 -3.75 2.45 2.93
C LEU A 60 -2.92 3.46 2.14
N ALA A 61 -1.64 3.16 1.87
CA ALA A 61 -0.78 4.02 1.07
C ALA A 61 -1.29 4.18 -0.38
N LYS A 62 -1.75 3.08 -1.00
CA LYS A 62 -2.31 3.14 -2.35
C LYS A 62 -3.64 3.91 -2.41
N LEU A 63 -4.50 3.75 -1.41
CA LEU A 63 -5.75 4.53 -1.28
C LEU A 63 -5.45 6.03 -1.12
N GLU A 64 -4.47 6.37 -0.29
CA GLU A 64 -4.01 7.75 -0.11
C GLU A 64 -3.50 8.35 -1.42
N TRP A 65 -2.67 7.61 -2.17
CA TRP A 65 -2.16 8.06 -3.47
C TRP A 65 -3.25 8.20 -4.52
N TYR A 66 -4.21 7.27 -4.56
CA TYR A 66 -5.35 7.37 -5.46
C TYR A 66 -6.16 8.64 -5.18
N ARG A 67 -6.37 8.98 -3.89
CA ARG A 67 -7.05 10.24 -3.54
C ARG A 67 -6.23 11.48 -3.88
N LEU A 68 -4.93 11.47 -3.60
CA LEU A 68 -4.03 12.57 -4.00
C LEU A 68 -3.97 12.77 -5.52
N GLY A 69 -4.13 11.68 -6.29
CA GLY A 69 -4.25 11.70 -7.76
C GLY A 69 -5.63 12.07 -8.29
N GLY A 70 -6.54 12.54 -7.44
CA GLY A 70 -7.89 12.97 -7.82
C GLY A 70 -8.82 11.83 -8.21
N GLU A 71 -8.51 10.59 -7.80
CA GLU A 71 -9.37 9.41 -8.00
C GLU A 71 -9.65 9.06 -9.48
N THR A 72 -8.78 9.49 -10.38
CA THR A 72 -8.99 9.37 -11.85
C THR A 72 -8.43 8.10 -12.47
N SER A 73 -7.52 7.39 -11.79
CA SER A 73 -6.81 6.24 -12.37
C SER A 73 -7.52 4.91 -12.13
N ASP A 74 -8.29 4.45 -13.12
CA ASP A 74 -8.95 3.14 -13.08
C ASP A 74 -7.96 1.97 -12.96
N GLN A 75 -6.74 2.12 -13.47
CA GLN A 75 -5.69 1.11 -13.31
C GLN A 75 -5.25 1.01 -11.85
N GLN A 76 -4.96 2.14 -11.20
CA GLN A 76 -4.60 2.14 -9.77
C GLN A 76 -5.74 1.58 -8.90
N TRP A 77 -6.98 1.93 -9.23
CA TRP A 77 -8.15 1.37 -8.54
C TRP A 77 -8.24 -0.14 -8.68
N ARG A 78 -8.03 -0.70 -9.89
CA ARG A 78 -8.00 -2.16 -10.10
C ARG A 78 -6.85 -2.83 -9.34
N ASP A 79 -5.69 -2.22 -9.28
CA ASP A 79 -4.55 -2.76 -8.52
C ASP A 79 -4.86 -2.83 -7.02
N ILE A 80 -5.50 -1.80 -6.46
CA ILE A 80 -5.97 -1.78 -5.06
C ILE A 80 -6.95 -2.93 -4.81
N LEU A 81 -7.95 -3.09 -5.68
CA LEU A 81 -8.91 -4.19 -5.58
C LEU A 81 -8.24 -5.56 -5.67
N GLY A 82 -7.22 -5.71 -6.53
CA GLY A 82 -6.46 -6.96 -6.66
C GLY A 82 -5.75 -7.35 -5.36
N VAL A 83 -5.10 -6.39 -4.69
CA VAL A 83 -4.42 -6.62 -3.41
C VAL A 83 -5.42 -6.97 -2.32
N VAL A 84 -6.52 -6.21 -2.21
CA VAL A 84 -7.58 -6.46 -1.23
C VAL A 84 -8.19 -7.85 -1.42
N LYS A 85 -8.47 -8.27 -2.65
CA LYS A 85 -9.03 -9.60 -2.94
C LYS A 85 -8.05 -10.74 -2.64
N THR A 86 -6.78 -10.59 -3.00
CA THR A 86 -5.77 -11.66 -2.83
C THR A 86 -5.42 -11.90 -1.36
N ARG A 87 -5.62 -10.90 -0.51
CA ARG A 87 -5.28 -10.97 0.93
C ARG A 87 -6.50 -10.93 1.84
N ALA A 88 -7.72 -10.97 1.31
CA ALA A 88 -8.96 -10.69 2.05
C ALA A 88 -9.08 -11.48 3.37
N ASP A 89 -8.67 -12.74 3.38
CA ASP A 89 -8.79 -13.64 4.54
C ASP A 89 -7.71 -13.39 5.62
N ASP A 90 -6.60 -12.73 5.26
CA ASP A 90 -5.46 -12.47 6.16
C ASP A 90 -5.37 -10.99 6.61
N LEU A 91 -6.26 -10.12 6.10
CA LEU A 91 -6.21 -8.69 6.39
C LEU A 91 -6.80 -8.36 7.77
N ASP A 92 -6.06 -7.56 8.54
CA ASP A 92 -6.57 -6.93 9.74
C ASP A 92 -7.52 -5.76 9.38
N LEU A 93 -8.80 -6.09 9.22
CA LEU A 93 -9.84 -5.13 8.89
C LEU A 93 -10.06 -4.08 9.99
N ALA A 94 -9.79 -4.40 11.25
CA ALA A 94 -9.93 -3.45 12.35
C ALA A 94 -8.86 -2.35 12.23
N TYR A 95 -7.61 -2.74 11.95
CA TYR A 95 -6.53 -1.79 11.70
C TYR A 95 -6.76 -0.96 10.44
N LEU A 96 -7.19 -1.59 9.34
CA LEU A 96 -7.51 -0.87 8.10
C LEU A 96 -8.57 0.19 8.32
N ARG A 97 -9.67 -0.14 9.02
CA ARG A 97 -10.75 0.82 9.31
C ARG A 97 -10.30 1.93 10.25
N GLN A 98 -9.53 1.60 11.29
CA GLN A 98 -8.98 2.59 12.21
C GLN A 98 -8.16 3.65 11.47
N TRP A 99 -7.19 3.21 10.65
CA TRP A 99 -6.32 4.13 9.94
C TRP A 99 -6.98 4.81 8.76
N ALA A 100 -7.87 4.12 8.03
CA ALA A 100 -8.67 4.77 7.00
C ALA A 100 -9.49 5.91 7.59
N ASN A 101 -10.07 5.75 8.79
CA ASN A 101 -10.75 6.83 9.48
C ASN A 101 -9.81 8.01 9.81
N THR A 102 -8.63 7.72 10.38
CA THR A 102 -7.63 8.77 10.70
C THR A 102 -7.11 9.50 9.46
N LEU A 103 -6.98 8.80 8.32
CA LEU A 103 -6.52 9.36 7.05
C LEU A 103 -7.66 9.94 6.19
N GLY A 104 -8.91 9.80 6.65
CA GLY A 104 -10.12 10.19 5.93
C GLY A 104 -10.44 9.33 4.71
N LEU A 105 -9.85 8.14 4.56
CA LEU A 105 -9.97 7.22 3.42
C LEU A 105 -11.08 6.18 3.60
N THR A 106 -11.92 6.32 4.63
CA THR A 106 -12.97 5.34 4.97
C THR A 106 -13.90 5.04 3.80
N ASP A 107 -14.28 6.07 3.05
CA ASP A 107 -15.14 5.96 1.86
C ASP A 107 -14.49 5.07 0.77
N LEU A 108 -13.21 5.29 0.49
CA LEU A 108 -12.47 4.50 -0.50
C LEU A 108 -12.21 3.07 -0.02
N LEU A 109 -11.90 2.88 1.26
CA LEU A 109 -11.72 1.55 1.84
C LEU A 109 -13.02 0.73 1.75
N GLU A 110 -14.14 1.28 2.20
CA GLU A 110 -15.43 0.57 2.16
C GLU A 110 -15.89 0.31 0.72
N ARG A 111 -15.61 1.20 -0.23
CA ARG A 111 -15.84 0.96 -1.67
C ARG A 111 -15.00 -0.21 -2.19
N ALA A 112 -13.75 -0.32 -1.75
CA ALA A 112 -12.87 -1.44 -2.12
C ALA A 112 -13.35 -2.78 -1.53
N LEU A 113 -13.75 -2.79 -0.25
CA LEU A 113 -14.26 -3.97 0.46
C LEU A 113 -15.65 -4.40 -0.06
N GLY A 114 -16.55 -3.46 -0.35
CA GLY A 114 -17.88 -3.77 -0.91
C GLY A 114 -17.81 -4.37 -2.32
N SER A 115 -16.78 -3.99 -3.10
CA SER A 115 -16.52 -4.55 -4.44
C SER A 115 -15.93 -5.96 -4.40
N SER A 116 -15.25 -6.35 -3.32
CA SER A 116 -14.71 -7.71 -3.16
C SER A 116 -15.82 -8.72 -2.85
N SER A 117 -16.80 -8.34 -2.02
CA SER A 117 -17.94 -9.20 -1.65
C SER A 117 -18.83 -9.58 -2.85
N ARG A 118 -19.01 -8.68 -3.83
CA ARG A 118 -19.85 -8.94 -5.03
C ARG A 118 -19.21 -9.85 -6.08
N SER A 119 -17.90 -10.08 -6.05
CA SER A 119 -17.23 -10.96 -7.04
C SER A 119 -17.20 -12.44 -6.66
N SER A 120 -17.52 -12.81 -5.42
CA SER A 120 -17.51 -14.21 -4.97
C SER A 120 -18.76 -15.01 -5.37
N THR A 121 -19.81 -14.37 -5.91
CA THR A 121 -21.10 -15.04 -6.19
C THR A 121 -21.21 -15.59 -7.62
N PHE A 122 -20.21 -15.40 -8.49
CA PHE A 122 -20.31 -15.77 -9.91
C PHE A 122 -19.55 -17.03 -10.35
N LEU A 123 -19.08 -17.88 -9.43
CA LEU A 123 -18.35 -19.13 -9.78
C LEU A 123 -18.93 -20.41 -9.16
N LYS A 124 -20.21 -20.44 -8.77
CA LYS A 124 -20.92 -21.68 -8.44
C LYS A 124 -22.30 -21.74 -9.10
N SER A 125 -22.32 -22.17 -10.35
CA SER A 125 -23.51 -22.73 -11.01
C SER A 125 -23.05 -23.69 -12.09
#